data_AF-A0A1F2TBL7-F1
#
_entry.id   AF-A0A1F2TBL7-F1
#
_cell.length_a   1.000
_cell.length_b   1.000
_cell.length_c   1.000
_cell.angle_alpha   90.00
_cell.angle_beta   90.00
_cell.angle_gamma   90.00
#
_symmetry.space_group_name_H-M   'P 1'
#
loop_
_entity.id
_entity.type
_entity.pdbx_description
1 polymer ?
#
loop_
_entity_poly.entity_id
_entity_poly.type
_entity_poly.pdbx_seq_one_letter_code
_entity_poly.pdbx_strand_id
1 'polypeptide(L)'
;MKIHWLIAGLCSVAMTTSFAWAQEAAPGTVQLEDFERRMEPLEVMGQRFTVVLQQKRIAGSTDADFGETVSRMEIRDQGGEVVYEREFAYEFFGDRFLETWDVSARVLKGNQASGLLITYGVSPSTPLGGESWQVLGMVDGKLAPWGFPLYAEGQLINGEKAGPGEPVETSQEPGLNYEVLHFRVWTGNFFVIVPVRVNWFDGQVRAGWNCVKMTLRGPEPVCQVRVETERVPQESETFVLLYPEPEPMGAEPEEVVVSENSKVEFLAAEANLIWDQDVEGVGLAVGEDIWLKVRIDGQEGWIHTQEDFYAIGLPQAG
;
A
#
# COMPACT_ATOMS: atom_id res chain seq x y z
N MET A 1 -9.13 -21.08 62.81
CA MET A 1 -10.22 -20.60 63.68
C MET A 1 -11.50 -20.62 62.85
N LYS A 2 -12.46 -21.48 63.19
CA LYS A 2 -13.73 -21.69 62.46
C LYS A 2 -14.73 -20.61 62.85
N ILE A 3 -15.40 -19.97 61.89
CA ILE A 3 -16.64 -19.21 62.14
C ILE A 3 -17.65 -19.59 61.06
N HIS A 4 -18.73 -20.22 61.49
CA HIS A 4 -19.96 -20.45 60.75
C HIS A 4 -20.80 -19.16 60.70
N TRP A 5 -21.46 -18.88 59.58
CA TRP A 5 -22.71 -18.13 59.57
C TRP A 5 -23.69 -18.74 58.56
N LEU A 6 -24.86 -19.12 59.09
CA LEU A 6 -26.11 -19.44 58.41
C LEU A 6 -26.81 -18.13 58.03
N ILE A 7 -27.31 -18.01 56.78
CA ILE A 7 -28.45 -17.13 56.47
C ILE A 7 -29.39 -17.84 55.52
N ALA A 8 -30.67 -17.79 55.88
CA ALA A 8 -31.80 -18.43 55.24
C ALA A 8 -32.45 -17.55 54.15
N GLY A 9 -32.95 -18.21 53.11
CA GLY A 9 -34.33 -18.09 52.59
C GLY A 9 -34.76 -16.81 51.87
N LEU A 10 -35.09 -16.96 50.58
CA LEU A 10 -36.20 -16.25 49.93
C LEU A 10 -36.64 -17.01 48.66
N CYS A 11 -37.87 -17.54 48.69
CA CYS A 11 -38.56 -18.10 47.53
C CYS A 11 -39.18 -16.96 46.71
N SER A 12 -38.82 -16.87 45.43
CA SER A 12 -39.51 -16.03 44.44
C SER A 12 -40.33 -16.92 43.50
N VAL A 13 -41.63 -16.64 43.42
CA VAL A 13 -42.56 -17.24 42.47
C VAL A 13 -42.44 -16.49 41.15
N ALA A 14 -42.09 -17.18 40.06
CA ALA A 14 -42.05 -16.63 38.72
C ALA A 14 -43.32 -17.05 37.94
N MET A 15 -44.09 -16.07 37.46
CA MET A 15 -45.16 -16.26 36.48
C MET A 15 -44.58 -16.22 35.06
N THR A 16 -44.66 -17.32 34.32
CA THR A 16 -44.28 -17.40 32.91
C THR A 16 -45.44 -17.00 32.01
N THR A 17 -45.28 -15.91 31.26
CA THR A 17 -46.16 -15.54 30.15
C THR A 17 -45.57 -16.10 28.85
N SER A 18 -46.32 -16.97 28.16
CA SER A 18 -45.90 -17.53 26.88
C SER A 18 -46.23 -16.54 25.75
N PHE A 19 -45.20 -15.88 25.20
CA PHE A 19 -45.31 -15.17 23.93
C PHE A 19 -45.10 -16.17 22.79
N ALA A 20 -46.11 -16.36 21.95
CA ALA A 20 -45.96 -17.07 20.69
C ALA A 20 -45.23 -16.15 19.70
N TRP A 21 -43.94 -16.42 19.49
CA TRP A 21 -43.16 -15.77 18.45
C TRP A 21 -43.53 -16.37 17.09
N ALA A 22 -43.85 -15.51 16.14
CA ALA A 22 -43.96 -15.88 14.75
C ALA A 22 -42.61 -16.44 14.28
N GLN A 23 -42.63 -17.62 13.67
CA GLN A 23 -41.45 -18.31 13.18
C GLN A 23 -41.00 -17.61 11.89
N GLU A 24 -40.02 -16.73 12.01
CA GLU A 24 -39.31 -16.11 10.90
C GLU A 24 -38.69 -17.23 10.05
N ALA A 25 -38.91 -17.17 8.73
CA ALA A 25 -38.40 -18.18 7.81
C ALA A 25 -36.88 -18.31 7.98
N ALA A 26 -36.38 -19.55 8.08
CA ALA A 26 -34.96 -19.79 8.23
C ALA A 26 -34.19 -19.09 7.09
N PRO A 27 -33.12 -18.33 7.39
CA PRO A 27 -32.29 -17.75 6.35
C PRO A 27 -31.82 -18.89 5.44
N GLY A 28 -32.07 -18.76 4.13
CA GLY A 28 -31.60 -19.72 3.14
C GLY A 28 -30.09 -19.90 3.30
N THR A 29 -29.63 -21.14 3.29
CA THR A 29 -28.21 -21.45 3.34
C THR A 29 -27.55 -20.92 2.07
N VAL A 30 -26.70 -19.90 2.21
CA VAL A 30 -25.88 -19.37 1.12
C VAL A 30 -25.01 -20.50 0.59
N GLN A 31 -25.10 -20.79 -0.71
CA GLN A 31 -24.27 -21.79 -1.35
C GLN A 31 -23.03 -21.11 -1.94
N LEU A 32 -21.86 -21.59 -1.54
CA LEU A 32 -20.58 -21.20 -2.11
C LEU A 32 -20.16 -22.21 -3.18
N GLU A 33 -19.76 -21.71 -4.33
CA GLU A 33 -19.20 -22.48 -5.43
C GLU A 33 -17.68 -22.29 -5.46
N ASP A 34 -16.98 -23.40 -5.67
CA ASP A 34 -15.53 -23.43 -5.88
C ASP A 34 -15.23 -23.45 -7.37
N PHE A 35 -14.30 -22.61 -7.81
CA PHE A 35 -13.75 -22.70 -9.16
C PHE A 35 -12.29 -22.26 -9.21
N GLU A 36 -11.62 -22.65 -10.29
CA GLU A 36 -10.18 -22.45 -10.47
C GLU A 36 -9.95 -21.55 -11.69
N ARG A 37 -9.08 -20.55 -11.52
CA ARG A 37 -8.56 -19.72 -12.60
C ARG A 37 -7.06 -19.92 -12.71
N ARG A 38 -6.59 -20.21 -13.92
CA ARG A 38 -5.15 -20.32 -14.21
C ARG A 38 -4.69 -19.11 -15.00
N MET A 39 -3.57 -18.54 -14.59
CA MET A 39 -2.87 -17.54 -15.37
C MET A 39 -1.99 -18.22 -16.42
N GLU A 40 -1.65 -17.47 -17.47
CA GLU A 40 -0.68 -17.93 -18.46
C GLU A 40 0.68 -18.23 -17.79
N PRO A 41 1.42 -19.25 -18.24
CA PRO A 41 2.73 -19.55 -17.68
C PRO A 41 3.70 -18.37 -17.80
N LEU A 42 4.36 -18.06 -16.69
CA LEU A 42 5.36 -17.00 -16.57
C LEU A 42 6.76 -17.62 -16.60
N GLU A 43 7.67 -17.08 -17.40
CA GLU A 43 9.05 -17.56 -17.49
C GLU A 43 9.98 -16.70 -16.64
N VAL A 44 10.70 -17.34 -15.72
CA VAL A 44 11.68 -16.71 -14.82
C VAL A 44 12.97 -17.50 -14.90
N MET A 45 14.06 -16.85 -15.32
CA MET A 45 15.38 -17.48 -15.45
C MET A 45 15.36 -18.81 -16.23
N GLY A 46 14.51 -18.92 -17.27
CA GLY A 46 14.36 -20.11 -18.10
C GLY A 46 13.51 -21.24 -17.49
N GLN A 47 12.91 -21.03 -16.31
CA GLN A 47 11.93 -21.93 -15.71
C GLN A 47 10.52 -21.37 -15.86
N ARG A 48 9.54 -22.24 -16.11
CA ARG A 48 8.13 -21.86 -16.24
C ARG A 48 7.38 -22.08 -14.94
N PHE A 49 6.61 -21.08 -14.56
CA PHE A 49 5.74 -21.10 -13.40
C PHE A 49 4.30 -20.81 -13.82
N THR A 50 3.33 -21.53 -13.25
CA THR A 50 1.90 -21.29 -13.47
C THR A 50 1.29 -20.81 -12.17
N VAL A 51 0.61 -19.67 -12.20
CA VAL A 51 -0.18 -19.18 -11.06
C VAL A 51 -1.60 -19.72 -11.18
N VAL A 52 -2.06 -20.36 -10.11
CA VAL A 52 -3.39 -20.96 -10.00
C VAL A 52 -4.12 -20.28 -8.85
N LEU A 53 -5.28 -19.70 -9.15
CA LEU A 53 -6.14 -19.04 -8.19
C LEU A 53 -7.35 -19.95 -7.93
N GLN A 54 -7.56 -20.28 -6.66
CA GLN A 54 -8.79 -20.93 -6.18
C GLN A 54 -9.72 -19.85 -5.66
N GLN A 55 -10.89 -19.76 -6.27
CA GLN A 55 -11.83 -18.69 -6.05
C GLN A 55 -13.14 -19.23 -5.50
N LYS A 56 -13.82 -18.41 -4.69
CA LYS A 56 -15.14 -18.67 -4.14
C LYS A 56 -16.13 -17.74 -4.81
N ARG A 57 -17.29 -18.27 -5.20
CA ARG A 57 -18.42 -17.50 -5.73
C ARG A 57 -19.67 -17.77 -4.93
N ILE A 58 -20.48 -16.75 -4.68
CA ILE A 58 -21.81 -16.92 -4.08
C ILE A 58 -22.82 -17.26 -5.18
N ALA A 59 -23.44 -18.43 -5.09
CA ALA A 59 -24.39 -18.90 -6.09
C ALA A 59 -25.59 -17.97 -6.20
N GLY A 60 -25.87 -17.48 -7.41
CA GLY A 60 -26.98 -16.56 -7.66
C GLY A 60 -26.75 -15.11 -7.20
N SER A 61 -25.54 -14.75 -6.76
CA SER A 61 -25.19 -13.36 -6.48
C SER A 61 -25.41 -12.49 -7.72
N THR A 62 -25.95 -11.29 -7.49
CA THR A 62 -26.13 -10.27 -8.53
C THR A 62 -25.11 -9.14 -8.43
N ASP A 63 -24.28 -9.17 -7.38
CA ASP A 63 -23.20 -8.20 -7.15
C ASP A 63 -21.96 -8.64 -7.93
N ALA A 64 -21.63 -7.89 -8.99
CA ALA A 64 -20.51 -8.24 -9.87
C ALA A 64 -19.14 -8.05 -9.20
N ASP A 65 -19.04 -7.11 -8.26
CA ASP A 65 -17.77 -6.73 -7.61
C ASP A 65 -17.55 -7.53 -6.33
N PHE A 66 -18.63 -7.98 -5.67
CA PHE A 66 -18.60 -8.68 -4.40
C PHE A 66 -19.20 -10.09 -4.44
N GLY A 67 -19.52 -10.62 -5.61
CA GLY A 67 -20.03 -11.98 -5.77
C GLY A 67 -18.94 -13.06 -5.81
N GLU A 68 -17.67 -12.66 -5.93
CA GLU A 68 -16.51 -13.54 -6.14
C GLU A 68 -15.27 -13.04 -5.38
N THR A 69 -14.45 -13.95 -4.84
CA THR A 69 -13.20 -13.61 -4.14
C THR A 69 -12.14 -14.70 -4.32
N VAL A 70 -10.86 -14.34 -4.32
CA VAL A 70 -9.76 -15.32 -4.24
C VAL A 70 -9.67 -15.84 -2.80
N SER A 71 -9.66 -17.15 -2.65
CA SER A 71 -9.51 -17.82 -1.34
C SER A 71 -8.12 -18.45 -1.15
N ARG A 72 -7.45 -18.81 -2.25
CA ARG A 72 -6.07 -19.33 -2.23
C ARG A 72 -5.38 -19.09 -3.56
N MET A 73 -4.08 -18.80 -3.49
CA MET A 73 -3.16 -18.75 -4.63
C MET A 73 -2.11 -19.84 -4.47
N GLU A 74 -1.80 -20.52 -5.56
CA GLU A 74 -0.65 -21.41 -5.69
C GLU A 74 0.22 -20.98 -6.87
N ILE A 75 1.53 -21.08 -6.71
CA ILE A 75 2.49 -20.99 -7.82
C ILE A 75 3.08 -22.38 -7.99
N ARG A 76 2.90 -22.93 -9.19
CA ARG A 76 3.38 -24.26 -9.56
C ARG A 76 4.53 -24.18 -10.53
N ASP A 77 5.53 -25.03 -10.38
CA ASP A 77 6.64 -25.12 -11.33
C ASP A 77 6.26 -25.90 -12.61
N GLN A 78 7.22 -26.11 -13.50
CA GLN A 78 7.03 -26.85 -14.75
C GLN A 78 6.62 -28.33 -14.56
N GLY A 79 6.93 -28.92 -13.41
CA GLY A 79 6.54 -30.28 -13.04
C GLY A 79 5.13 -30.34 -12.43
N GLY A 80 4.54 -29.19 -12.13
CA GLY A 80 3.26 -29.06 -11.45
C GLY A 80 3.37 -29.11 -9.92
N GLU A 81 4.59 -29.09 -9.35
CA GLU A 81 4.81 -29.01 -7.91
C GLU A 81 4.48 -27.61 -7.41
N VAL A 82 3.75 -27.51 -6.29
CA VAL A 82 3.47 -26.23 -5.64
C VAL A 82 4.74 -25.75 -4.94
N VAL A 83 5.31 -24.65 -5.42
CA VAL A 83 6.54 -24.05 -4.87
C VAL A 83 6.26 -22.87 -3.94
N TYR A 84 5.07 -22.28 -4.05
CA TYR A 84 4.60 -21.23 -3.17
C TYR A 84 3.08 -21.27 -3.09
N GLU A 85 2.53 -21.01 -1.90
CA GLU A 85 1.10 -20.91 -1.68
C GLU A 85 0.76 -19.81 -0.69
N ARG A 86 -0.44 -19.25 -0.83
CA ARG A 86 -1.01 -18.28 0.10
C ARG A 86 -2.52 -18.46 0.19
N GLU A 87 -3.04 -18.49 1.40
CA GLU A 87 -4.49 -18.51 1.66
C GLU A 87 -4.97 -17.10 2.03
N PHE A 88 -6.22 -16.82 1.70
CA PHE A 88 -6.88 -15.54 1.95
C PHE A 88 -8.18 -15.80 2.71
N ALA A 89 -8.30 -15.16 3.88
CA ALA A 89 -9.55 -15.20 4.64
C ALA A 89 -10.63 -14.41 3.91
N TYR A 90 -11.88 -14.87 4.02
CA TYR A 90 -13.03 -14.20 3.45
C TYR A 90 -14.25 -14.36 4.36
N GLU A 91 -15.09 -13.34 4.35
CA GLU A 91 -16.38 -13.31 5.03
C GLU A 91 -17.46 -12.85 4.05
N PHE A 92 -18.70 -13.30 4.25
CA PHE A 92 -19.83 -12.91 3.41
C PHE A 92 -21.08 -12.68 4.27
N PHE A 93 -21.94 -11.80 3.77
CA PHE A 93 -23.22 -11.49 4.39
C PHE A 93 -24.30 -11.38 3.31
N GLY A 94 -25.35 -12.19 3.44
CA GLY A 94 -26.38 -12.29 2.40
C GLY A 94 -25.80 -12.86 1.11
N ASP A 95 -25.87 -12.09 0.03
CA ASP A 95 -25.48 -12.49 -1.33
C ASP A 95 -24.14 -11.90 -1.80
N ARG A 96 -23.33 -11.34 -0.88
CA ARG A 96 -22.04 -10.72 -1.20
C ARG A 96 -20.94 -11.00 -0.18
N PHE A 97 -19.70 -10.99 -0.62
CA PHE A 97 -18.52 -10.92 0.23
C PHE A 97 -18.40 -9.53 0.88
N LEU A 98 -17.91 -9.49 2.12
CA LEU A 98 -17.59 -8.24 2.80
C LEU A 98 -16.33 -7.62 2.20
N GLU A 99 -15.34 -8.47 1.92
CA GLU A 99 -14.09 -8.14 1.25
C GLU A 99 -13.82 -9.14 0.12
N THR A 100 -13.32 -8.65 -1.01
CA THR A 100 -12.89 -9.45 -2.15
C THR A 100 -11.41 -9.29 -2.39
N TRP A 101 -10.71 -10.41 -2.54
CA TRP A 101 -9.31 -10.47 -2.90
C TRP A 101 -9.18 -10.63 -4.41
N ASP A 102 -8.35 -9.79 -5.02
CA ASP A 102 -7.82 -9.98 -6.37
C ASP A 102 -6.32 -10.29 -6.30
N VAL A 103 -5.85 -11.13 -7.22
CA VAL A 103 -4.44 -11.50 -7.29
C VAL A 103 -3.99 -11.50 -8.73
N SER A 104 -2.90 -10.77 -8.99
CA SER A 104 -2.22 -10.79 -10.27
C SER A 104 -0.74 -11.11 -10.12
N ALA A 105 -0.16 -11.69 -11.15
CA ALA A 105 1.23 -12.07 -11.21
C ALA A 105 1.84 -11.59 -12.53
N ARG A 106 3.02 -10.98 -12.44
CA ARG A 106 3.80 -10.52 -13.60
C ARG A 106 5.26 -10.93 -13.42
N VAL A 107 5.97 -11.07 -14.54
CA VAL A 107 7.43 -11.21 -14.50
C VAL A 107 8.03 -9.89 -14.01
N LEU A 108 8.85 -9.95 -12.98
CA LEU A 108 9.71 -8.85 -12.56
C LEU A 108 11.05 -8.99 -13.28
N LYS A 109 11.48 -7.96 -14.00
CA LYS A 109 12.69 -8.02 -14.82
C LYS A 109 13.67 -6.94 -14.40
N GLY A 110 14.86 -7.36 -14.00
CA GLY A 110 16.00 -6.47 -13.83
C GLY A 110 17.09 -6.69 -14.86
N ASN A 111 18.13 -5.87 -14.75
CA ASN A 111 19.33 -5.93 -15.57
C ASN A 111 20.16 -7.18 -15.27
N GLN A 112 20.13 -7.65 -14.02
CA GLN A 112 20.96 -8.79 -13.58
C GLN A 112 20.21 -10.12 -13.53
N ALA A 113 18.91 -10.09 -13.25
CA ALA A 113 18.09 -11.28 -13.08
C ALA A 113 16.60 -10.97 -13.28
N SER A 114 15.77 -12.00 -13.17
CA SER A 114 14.31 -11.89 -13.22
C SER A 114 13.69 -12.64 -12.04
N GLY A 115 12.48 -12.24 -11.66
CA GLY A 115 11.64 -12.85 -10.64
C GLY A 115 10.16 -12.78 -11.01
N LEU A 116 9.29 -12.99 -10.03
CA LEU A 116 7.87 -12.69 -10.11
C LEU A 116 7.54 -11.53 -9.18
N LEU A 117 6.62 -10.67 -9.64
CA LEU A 117 5.94 -9.70 -8.81
C LEU A 117 4.48 -10.14 -8.70
N ILE A 118 4.04 -10.43 -7.48
CA ILE A 118 2.64 -10.71 -7.17
C ILE A 118 2.04 -9.45 -6.58
N THR A 119 0.90 -9.01 -7.12
CA THR A 119 0.09 -7.92 -6.59
C THR A 119 -1.17 -8.52 -6.01
N TYR A 120 -1.43 -8.23 -4.73
CA TYR A 120 -2.67 -8.57 -4.05
C TYR A 120 -3.50 -7.29 -3.90
N GLY A 121 -4.76 -7.33 -4.32
CA GLY A 121 -5.73 -6.27 -4.12
C GLY A 121 -6.84 -6.72 -3.18
N VAL A 122 -7.34 -5.81 -2.35
CA VAL A 122 -8.51 -6.01 -1.48
C VAL A 122 -9.56 -4.95 -1.80
N SER A 123 -10.82 -5.34 -1.89
CA SER A 123 -11.96 -4.44 -2.09
C SER A 123 -13.08 -4.74 -1.09
N PRO A 124 -13.75 -3.74 -0.49
CA PRO A 124 -13.46 -2.32 -0.63
C PRO A 124 -12.15 -1.96 0.08
N SER A 125 -11.48 -0.91 -0.37
CA SER A 125 -10.27 -0.38 0.28
C SER A 125 -10.42 1.11 0.57
N THR A 126 -9.56 1.62 1.46
CA THR A 126 -9.36 3.06 1.59
C THR A 126 -8.81 3.62 0.27
N PRO A 127 -9.09 4.88 -0.08
CA PRO A 127 -8.46 5.53 -1.23
C PRO A 127 -6.94 5.36 -1.18
N LEU A 128 -6.33 4.97 -2.30
CA LEU A 128 -4.88 4.72 -2.43
C LEU A 128 -4.36 3.54 -1.58
N GLY A 129 -5.23 2.81 -0.88
CA GLY A 129 -4.89 1.62 -0.13
C GLY A 129 -5.45 0.34 -0.77
N GLY A 130 -5.23 -0.78 -0.09
CA GLY A 130 -5.77 -2.09 -0.46
C GLY A 130 -4.91 -2.88 -1.45
N GLU A 131 -3.78 -2.34 -1.91
CA GLU A 131 -2.80 -3.10 -2.69
C GLU A 131 -1.57 -3.47 -1.87
N SER A 132 -1.01 -4.63 -2.17
CA SER A 132 0.30 -5.05 -1.66
C SER A 132 1.09 -5.84 -2.69
N TRP A 133 2.42 -5.81 -2.57
CA TRP A 133 3.34 -6.34 -3.57
C TRP A 133 4.35 -7.30 -2.96
N GLN A 134 4.37 -8.54 -3.43
CA GLN A 134 5.36 -9.55 -3.05
C GLN A 134 6.30 -9.85 -4.21
N VAL A 135 7.59 -9.67 -3.97
CA VAL A 135 8.63 -10.15 -4.90
C VAL A 135 8.96 -11.59 -4.57
N LEU A 136 9.01 -12.44 -5.59
CA LEU A 136 9.60 -13.77 -5.52
C LEU A 136 10.74 -13.85 -6.52
N GLY A 137 11.79 -14.60 -6.17
CA GLY A 137 12.87 -14.88 -7.10
C GLY A 137 13.53 -16.20 -6.78
N MET A 138 14.51 -16.55 -7.60
CA MET A 138 15.19 -17.85 -7.50
C MET A 138 16.21 -17.82 -6.37
N VAL A 139 16.05 -18.72 -5.40
CA VAL A 139 16.99 -18.98 -4.29
C VAL A 139 17.30 -20.47 -4.30
N ASP A 140 18.57 -20.83 -4.43
CA ASP A 140 19.02 -22.23 -4.52
C ASP A 140 18.27 -23.07 -5.57
N GLY A 141 17.93 -22.44 -6.70
CA GLY A 141 17.23 -23.09 -7.81
C GLY A 141 15.72 -23.28 -7.60
N LYS A 142 15.15 -22.76 -6.52
CA LYS A 142 13.70 -22.75 -6.24
C LYS A 142 13.16 -21.33 -6.20
N LEU A 143 11.92 -21.15 -6.64
CA LEU A 143 11.23 -19.87 -6.48
C LEU A 143 10.81 -19.69 -5.02
N ALA A 144 11.20 -18.57 -4.41
CA ALA A 144 10.89 -18.26 -3.02
C ALA A 144 10.60 -16.76 -2.85
N PRO A 145 9.79 -16.37 -1.85
CA PRO A 145 9.53 -14.96 -1.53
C PRO A 145 10.79 -14.26 -1.02
N TRP A 146 11.00 -13.02 -1.48
CA TRP A 146 12.12 -12.16 -1.10
C TRP A 146 11.71 -11.17 -0.01
N GLY A 147 11.41 -11.71 1.18
CA GLY A 147 10.86 -10.96 2.30
C GLY A 147 9.34 -10.99 2.32
N PHE A 148 8.74 -10.10 3.12
CA PHE A 148 7.28 -9.96 3.22
C PHE A 148 6.70 -9.08 2.11
N PRO A 149 5.36 -9.09 1.90
CA PRO A 149 4.71 -8.16 1.00
C PRO A 149 4.92 -6.71 1.44
N LEU A 150 5.05 -5.82 0.47
CA LEU A 150 5.11 -4.38 0.67
C LEU A 150 3.70 -3.79 0.62
N TYR A 151 3.39 -2.84 1.49
CA TYR A 151 2.14 -2.08 1.54
C TYR A 151 2.48 -0.59 1.48
N ALA A 152 1.65 0.18 0.79
CA ALA A 152 1.79 1.63 0.76
C ALA A 152 0.40 2.24 0.56
N GLU A 153 0.18 3.42 1.13
CA GLU A 153 -0.90 4.31 0.67
C GLU A 153 -0.43 4.97 -0.63
N GLY A 154 -0.63 4.30 -1.75
CA GLY A 154 -0.18 4.72 -3.07
C GLY A 154 -0.07 3.55 -4.02
N GLN A 155 0.88 3.61 -4.95
CA GLN A 155 0.93 2.71 -6.11
C GLN A 155 2.36 2.39 -6.55
N LEU A 156 2.55 1.23 -7.16
CA LEU A 156 3.81 0.86 -7.80
C LEU A 156 3.92 1.47 -9.21
N ILE A 157 4.78 2.48 -9.36
CA ILE A 157 4.97 3.23 -10.62
C ILE A 157 5.49 2.33 -11.74
N ASN A 158 6.42 1.43 -11.44
CA ASN A 158 6.94 0.49 -12.44
C ASN A 158 5.83 -0.42 -12.99
N GLY A 159 4.83 -0.73 -12.18
CA GLY A 159 3.71 -1.58 -12.54
C GLY A 159 2.70 -0.89 -13.46
N GLU A 160 2.46 0.42 -13.29
CA GLU A 160 1.57 1.22 -14.14
C GLU A 160 2.09 1.37 -15.57
N LYS A 161 3.41 1.42 -15.73
CA LYS A 161 4.05 1.58 -17.04
C LYS A 161 3.98 0.31 -17.89
N ALA A 162 3.82 -0.85 -17.26
CA ALA A 162 3.76 -2.13 -17.95
C ALA A 162 2.34 -2.39 -18.45
N GLY A 163 2.19 -2.65 -19.76
CA GLY A 163 0.93 -3.07 -20.34
C GLY A 163 0.46 -4.43 -19.81
N PRO A 164 -0.81 -4.83 -20.09
CA PRO A 164 -1.32 -6.14 -19.71
C PRO A 164 -0.43 -7.28 -20.24
N GLY A 165 0.08 -8.11 -19.33
CA GLY A 165 0.97 -9.24 -19.66
C GLY A 165 2.42 -8.85 -19.92
N GLU A 166 2.78 -7.56 -19.88
CA GLU A 166 4.16 -7.12 -20.00
C GLU A 166 4.91 -7.30 -18.66
N PRO A 167 6.22 -7.60 -18.70
CA PRO A 167 7.05 -7.61 -17.50
C PRO A 167 7.08 -6.24 -16.82
N VAL A 168 7.14 -6.25 -15.49
CA VAL A 168 7.45 -5.06 -14.70
C VAL A 168 8.97 -4.92 -14.66
N GLU A 169 9.50 -3.84 -15.24
CA GLU A 169 10.94 -3.60 -15.24
C GLU A 169 11.37 -2.83 -13.99
N THR A 170 12.43 -3.29 -13.33
CA THR A 170 13.11 -2.48 -12.30
C THR A 170 13.84 -1.32 -12.96
N SER A 171 14.09 -0.28 -12.17
CA SER A 171 14.75 0.95 -12.60
C SER A 171 16.07 1.15 -11.84
N GLN A 172 16.90 2.06 -12.34
CA GLN A 172 18.04 2.59 -11.60
C GLN A 172 17.62 3.94 -11.03
N GLU A 173 18.00 4.21 -9.77
CA GLU A 173 17.83 5.54 -9.17
C GLU A 173 19.16 6.31 -9.26
N PRO A 174 19.18 7.57 -9.70
CA PRO A 174 20.38 8.39 -9.69
C PRO A 174 21.06 8.41 -8.31
N GLY A 175 22.37 8.16 -8.28
CA GLY A 175 23.14 8.10 -7.03
C GLY A 175 23.07 6.76 -6.29
N LEU A 176 22.23 5.82 -6.73
CA LEU A 176 22.20 4.44 -6.24
C LEU A 176 22.85 3.52 -7.28
N ASN A 177 23.58 2.51 -6.81
CA ASN A 177 24.24 1.51 -7.66
C ASN A 177 23.48 0.17 -7.67
N TYR A 178 22.17 0.22 -7.50
CA TYR A 178 21.32 -0.96 -7.41
C TYR A 178 19.97 -0.73 -8.08
N GLU A 179 19.30 -1.83 -8.39
CA GLU A 179 17.99 -1.83 -9.01
C GLU A 179 16.90 -1.58 -7.98
N VAL A 180 15.87 -0.82 -8.38
CA VAL A 180 14.78 -0.42 -7.50
C VAL A 180 13.41 -0.62 -8.15
N LEU A 181 12.41 -0.72 -7.28
CA LEU A 181 11.01 -0.48 -7.57
C LEU A 181 10.63 0.89 -6.99
N HIS A 182 9.92 1.70 -7.76
CA HIS A 182 9.46 3.02 -7.35
C HIS A 182 8.01 2.98 -6.92
N PHE A 183 7.78 3.38 -5.68
CA PHE A 183 6.44 3.51 -5.11
C PHE A 183 6.06 4.97 -5.02
N ARG A 184 4.86 5.32 -5.47
CA ARG A 184 4.16 6.51 -5.00
C ARG A 184 3.71 6.23 -3.58
N VAL A 185 4.01 7.16 -2.67
CA VAL A 185 3.52 7.13 -1.30
C VAL A 185 2.86 8.47 -1.01
N TRP A 186 1.62 8.42 -0.56
CA TRP A 186 0.78 9.58 -0.30
C TRP A 186 1.24 10.29 0.98
N THR A 187 1.27 11.62 0.93
CA THR A 187 1.66 12.46 2.07
C THR A 187 0.47 13.13 2.77
N GLY A 188 -0.73 13.01 2.21
CA GLY A 188 -1.89 13.83 2.57
C GLY A 188 -2.17 14.96 1.56
N ASN A 189 -1.16 15.42 0.82
CA ASN A 189 -1.28 16.54 -0.13
C ASN A 189 -0.70 16.25 -1.52
N PHE A 190 0.34 15.40 -1.59
CA PHE A 190 1.01 15.03 -2.84
C PHE A 190 1.63 13.63 -2.70
N PHE A 191 2.18 13.10 -3.79
CA PHE A 191 2.93 11.85 -3.75
C PHE A 191 4.43 12.13 -3.69
N VAL A 192 5.14 11.40 -2.85
CA VAL A 192 6.59 11.24 -2.97
C VAL A 192 6.93 9.91 -3.62
N ILE A 193 8.07 9.85 -4.29
CA ILE A 193 8.54 8.64 -4.95
C ILE A 193 9.61 7.97 -4.10
N VAL A 194 9.26 6.81 -3.54
CA VAL A 194 10.09 6.04 -2.63
C VAL A 194 10.74 4.87 -3.37
N PRO A 195 12.08 4.79 -3.44
CA PRO A 195 12.77 3.67 -4.05
C PRO A 195 12.88 2.49 -3.07
N VAL A 196 12.49 1.31 -3.52
CA VAL A 196 12.65 0.04 -2.81
C VAL A 196 13.68 -0.80 -3.56
N ARG A 197 14.79 -1.14 -2.88
CA ARG A 197 15.88 -1.89 -3.48
C ARG A 197 15.49 -3.35 -3.71
N VAL A 198 15.74 -3.83 -4.92
CA VAL A 198 15.70 -5.25 -5.27
C VAL A 198 17.14 -5.77 -5.33
N ASN A 199 17.53 -6.60 -4.37
CA ASN A 199 18.86 -7.21 -4.33
C ASN A 199 18.81 -8.62 -4.91
N TRP A 200 19.15 -8.74 -6.19
CA TRP A 200 19.15 -10.02 -6.91
C TRP A 200 20.14 -11.04 -6.38
N PHE A 201 21.25 -10.59 -5.77
CA PHE A 201 22.30 -11.49 -5.29
C PHE A 201 21.91 -12.17 -3.97
N ASP A 202 21.37 -11.40 -3.03
CA ASP A 202 20.97 -11.90 -1.70
C ASP A 202 19.50 -12.39 -1.66
N GLY A 203 18.74 -12.19 -2.74
CA GLY A 203 17.33 -12.54 -2.82
C GLY A 203 16.46 -11.78 -1.83
N GLN A 204 16.64 -10.46 -1.75
CA GLN A 204 15.99 -9.62 -0.74
C GLN A 204 15.47 -8.31 -1.30
N VAL A 205 14.35 -7.86 -0.73
CA VAL A 205 13.83 -6.51 -0.90
C VAL A 205 14.10 -5.70 0.37
N ARG A 206 14.60 -4.48 0.22
CA ARG A 206 14.95 -3.59 1.36
C ARG A 206 14.67 -2.13 1.01
N ALA A 207 14.71 -1.26 2.02
CA ALA A 207 14.74 0.18 1.81
C ALA A 207 15.84 0.55 0.79
N GLY A 208 15.46 1.29 -0.25
CA GLY A 208 16.37 1.83 -1.25
C GLY A 208 16.95 3.19 -0.85
N TRP A 209 16.94 3.51 0.44
CA TRP A 209 17.48 4.74 0.99
C TRP A 209 18.31 4.45 2.23
N ASN A 210 19.27 5.34 2.51
CA ASN A 210 20.06 5.33 3.75
C ASN A 210 20.52 6.76 4.07
N CYS A 211 19.60 7.72 3.89
CA CYS A 211 19.82 9.11 4.22
C CYS A 211 19.77 9.31 5.73
N VAL A 212 20.62 10.20 6.24
CA VAL A 212 20.55 10.67 7.63
C VAL A 212 20.85 12.16 7.61
N LYS A 213 19.93 12.96 8.13
CA LYS A 213 20.10 14.41 8.32
C LYS A 213 20.22 14.69 9.81
N MET A 214 21.09 15.63 10.16
CA MET A 214 21.15 16.16 11.52
C MET A 214 20.05 17.22 11.68
N THR A 215 19.05 16.95 12.50
CA THR A 215 17.99 17.89 12.87
C THR A 215 18.24 18.45 14.27
N LEU A 216 17.38 19.36 14.73
CA LEU A 216 17.40 19.83 16.13
C LEU A 216 17.14 18.70 17.14
N ARG A 217 16.52 17.60 16.71
CA ARG A 217 16.21 16.42 17.55
C ARG A 217 17.29 15.33 17.49
N GLY A 218 18.29 15.50 16.61
CA GLY A 218 19.39 14.56 16.41
C GLY A 218 19.43 14.01 14.99
N PRO A 219 20.17 12.91 14.74
CA PRO A 219 20.19 12.27 13.44
C PRO A 219 18.85 11.59 13.14
N GLU A 220 18.19 11.98 12.06
CA GLU A 220 16.92 11.42 11.59
C GLU A 220 17.02 10.95 10.13
N PRO A 221 16.25 9.92 9.71
CA PRO A 221 16.32 9.37 8.36
C PRO A 221 15.54 10.22 7.34
N VAL A 222 15.91 11.50 7.23
CA VAL A 222 15.31 12.47 6.29
C VAL A 222 16.00 12.37 4.94
N CYS A 223 15.21 12.09 3.91
CA CYS A 223 15.64 11.94 2.53
C CYS A 223 15.08 13.05 1.66
N GLN A 224 15.89 13.53 0.72
CA GLN A 224 15.36 14.27 -0.41
C GLN A 224 14.83 13.27 -1.46
N VAL A 225 13.56 13.41 -1.82
CA VAL A 225 12.82 12.50 -2.72
C VAL A 225 12.14 13.26 -3.85
N ARG A 226 11.86 12.56 -4.95
CA ARG A 226 11.07 13.11 -6.06
C ARG A 226 9.61 13.26 -5.63
N VAL A 227 8.94 14.24 -6.22
CA VAL A 227 7.52 14.56 -5.96
C VAL A 227 6.73 14.39 -7.25
N GLU A 228 5.52 13.84 -7.13
CA GLU A 228 4.52 13.83 -8.19
C GLU A 228 3.23 14.42 -7.66
N THR A 229 2.70 15.42 -8.37
CA THR A 229 1.48 16.12 -7.98
C THR A 229 0.88 16.87 -9.16
N GLU A 230 -0.40 17.20 -9.04
CA GLU A 230 -1.13 18.08 -9.95
C GLU A 230 -1.61 19.31 -9.18
N ARG A 231 -1.26 20.49 -9.68
CA ARG A 231 -1.65 21.76 -9.05
C ARG A 231 -3.12 22.06 -9.35
N VAL A 232 -3.86 22.43 -8.31
CA VAL A 232 -5.20 23.02 -8.41
C VAL A 232 -5.12 24.49 -7.95
N PRO A 233 -4.93 25.45 -8.86
CA PRO A 233 -4.72 26.85 -8.48
C PRO A 233 -5.91 27.44 -7.71
N GLN A 234 -5.62 28.36 -6.79
CA GLN A 234 -6.64 29.12 -6.06
C GLN A 234 -7.11 30.33 -6.89
N GLU A 235 -8.40 30.66 -6.80
CA GLU A 235 -8.98 31.83 -7.51
C GLU A 235 -8.50 33.17 -6.91
N SER A 236 -8.30 33.21 -5.59
CA SER A 236 -7.83 34.40 -4.88
C SER A 236 -6.32 34.44 -4.76
N GLU A 237 -5.74 35.64 -4.87
CA GLU A 237 -4.34 35.86 -4.49
C GLU A 237 -4.11 35.51 -3.01
N THR A 238 -3.01 34.82 -2.76
CA THR A 238 -2.55 34.43 -1.43
C THR A 238 -1.03 34.60 -1.38
N PHE A 239 -0.40 34.21 -0.28
CA PHE A 239 1.06 34.15 -0.19
C PHE A 239 1.50 32.82 0.42
N VAL A 240 2.78 32.49 0.22
CA VAL A 240 3.48 31.44 0.96
C VAL A 240 4.73 31.98 1.62
N LEU A 241 5.18 31.28 2.66
CA LEU A 241 6.45 31.54 3.32
C LEU A 241 7.53 30.63 2.72
N LEU A 242 8.37 31.17 1.83
CA LEU A 242 9.50 30.45 1.25
C LEU A 242 10.71 30.49 2.18
N TYR A 243 11.07 29.34 2.73
CA TYR A 243 12.30 29.17 3.50
C TYR A 243 13.48 28.82 2.58
N PRO A 244 14.70 29.32 2.86
CA PRO A 244 15.88 28.98 2.05
C PRO A 244 16.31 27.52 2.22
N GLU A 245 16.10 26.94 3.39
CA GLU A 245 16.43 25.55 3.74
C GLU A 245 15.36 24.97 4.68
N PRO A 246 15.15 23.64 4.71
CA PRO A 246 14.27 23.00 5.68
C PRO A 246 14.83 23.08 7.10
N GLU A 247 13.95 23.31 8.08
CA GLU A 247 14.32 23.59 9.49
C GLU A 247 15.38 24.69 9.66
N PRO A 248 15.20 25.89 9.07
CA PRO A 248 16.26 26.88 9.07
C PRO A 248 16.53 27.41 10.48
N MET A 249 17.78 27.31 10.93
CA MET A 249 18.19 27.89 12.21
C MET A 249 18.34 29.42 12.06
N GLY A 250 17.25 30.14 12.30
CA GLY A 250 17.24 31.61 12.36
C GLY A 250 17.22 32.33 11.01
N ALA A 251 16.89 31.63 9.90
CA ALA A 251 16.60 32.29 8.64
C ALA A 251 15.13 32.73 8.60
N GLU A 252 14.87 33.98 8.22
CA GLU A 252 13.53 34.48 7.99
C GLU A 252 13.02 33.99 6.61
N PRO A 253 11.77 33.50 6.51
CA PRO A 253 11.18 33.17 5.24
C PRO A 253 10.90 34.42 4.40
N GLU A 254 10.93 34.27 3.08
CA GLU A 254 10.46 35.28 2.13
C GLU A 254 8.97 35.08 1.84
N GLU A 255 8.18 36.14 1.95
CA GLU A 255 6.77 36.12 1.57
C GLU A 255 6.65 36.24 0.04
N VAL A 256 6.08 35.22 -0.60
CA VAL A 256 5.88 35.21 -2.05
C VAL A 256 4.39 35.12 -2.36
N VAL A 257 3.89 36.10 -3.12
CA VAL A 257 2.51 36.13 -3.58
C VAL A 257 2.28 35.04 -4.62
N VAL A 258 1.22 34.27 -4.44
CA VAL A 258 0.79 33.21 -5.35
C VAL A 258 -0.60 33.55 -5.88
N SER A 259 -0.75 33.50 -7.19
CA SER A 259 -2.02 33.70 -7.89
C SER A 259 -2.34 32.49 -8.78
N GLU A 260 -3.55 32.46 -9.34
CA GLU A 260 -3.95 31.47 -10.36
C GLU A 260 -2.92 31.37 -11.50
N ASN A 261 -2.38 32.52 -11.93
CA ASN A 261 -1.44 32.63 -13.05
C ASN A 261 0.04 32.42 -12.67
N SER A 262 0.36 32.29 -11.38
CA SER A 262 1.73 32.05 -10.94
C SER A 262 2.25 30.73 -11.50
N LYS A 263 3.50 30.73 -11.96
CA LYS A 263 4.19 29.52 -12.41
C LYS A 263 4.79 28.82 -11.20
N VAL A 264 4.17 27.71 -10.78
CA VAL A 264 4.64 26.88 -9.67
C VAL A 264 5.25 25.59 -10.22
N GLU A 265 6.49 25.31 -9.82
CA GLU A 265 7.20 24.06 -10.11
C GLU A 265 7.49 23.32 -8.80
N PHE A 266 7.17 22.02 -8.75
CA PHE A 266 7.46 21.15 -7.62
C PHE A 266 8.78 20.41 -7.89
N LEU A 267 9.80 20.65 -7.07
CA LEU A 267 11.17 20.24 -7.39
C LEU A 267 11.58 18.95 -6.67
N ALA A 268 11.28 18.85 -5.38
CA ALA A 268 11.61 17.72 -4.52
C ALA A 268 10.86 17.86 -3.19
N ALA A 269 10.88 16.82 -2.35
CA ALA A 269 10.51 16.92 -0.95
C ALA A 269 11.64 16.42 -0.06
N GLU A 270 11.75 16.97 1.15
CA GLU A 270 12.52 16.39 2.25
C GLU A 270 11.53 15.77 3.24
N ALA A 271 11.66 14.47 3.46
CA ALA A 271 10.74 13.74 4.31
C ALA A 271 11.44 12.61 5.06
N ASN A 272 10.94 12.30 6.26
CA ASN A 272 11.30 11.09 6.99
C ASN A 272 10.61 9.88 6.33
N LEU A 273 11.41 8.97 5.75
CA LEU A 273 10.88 7.77 5.10
C LEU A 273 10.82 6.60 6.09
N ILE A 274 9.64 6.01 6.22
CA ILE A 274 9.37 4.95 7.19
C ILE A 274 9.34 3.60 6.47
N TRP A 275 10.15 2.67 6.98
CA TRP A 275 10.11 1.24 6.67
C TRP A 275 9.68 0.52 7.93
N ASP A 276 8.38 0.25 8.06
CA ASP A 276 7.82 -0.43 9.21
C ASP A 276 7.58 -1.90 8.85
N GLN A 277 8.19 -2.82 9.58
CA GLN A 277 8.14 -4.24 9.26
C GLN A 277 7.59 -5.04 10.43
N ASP A 278 6.54 -5.80 10.16
CA ASP A 278 5.92 -6.73 11.10
C ASP A 278 5.77 -8.14 10.50
N VAL A 279 4.84 -8.93 11.03
CA VAL A 279 4.58 -10.32 10.60
C VAL A 279 3.67 -10.41 9.37
N GLU A 280 2.95 -9.34 9.03
CA GLU A 280 1.99 -9.24 7.92
C GLU A 280 2.63 -8.59 6.70
N GLY A 281 3.55 -7.65 6.91
CA GLY A 281 4.66 -7.38 6.02
C GLY A 281 5.36 -6.05 6.25
N VAL A 282 5.55 -5.26 5.18
CA VAL A 282 6.35 -4.02 5.23
C VAL A 282 5.49 -2.84 4.79
N GLY A 283 5.17 -1.94 5.73
CA GLY A 283 4.57 -0.65 5.46
C GLY A 283 5.60 0.37 4.97
N LEU A 284 5.32 0.98 3.82
CA LEU A 284 6.02 2.14 3.28
C LEU A 284 5.18 3.39 3.60
N ALA A 285 5.75 4.29 4.39
CA ALA A 285 5.07 5.51 4.79
C ALA A 285 6.04 6.70 4.82
N VAL A 286 5.46 7.88 4.99
CA VAL A 286 6.17 9.15 5.11
C VAL A 286 5.78 9.76 6.45
N GLY A 287 6.76 10.30 7.18
CA GLY A 287 6.51 11.01 8.43
C GLY A 287 5.75 12.32 8.19
N GLU A 288 5.11 12.81 9.25
CA GLU A 288 4.27 14.02 9.21
C GLU A 288 5.05 15.32 8.93
N ASP A 289 6.35 15.35 9.28
CA ASP A 289 7.22 16.51 9.05
C ASP A 289 7.82 16.44 7.64
N ILE A 290 7.10 17.02 6.69
CA ILE A 290 7.47 17.05 5.28
C ILE A 290 7.68 18.48 4.79
N TRP A 291 8.80 18.67 4.09
CA TRP A 291 9.15 19.93 3.44
C TRP A 291 9.10 19.76 1.94
N LEU A 292 8.40 20.65 1.24
CA LEU A 292 8.29 20.65 -0.20
C LEU A 292 9.13 21.77 -0.79
N LYS A 293 10.05 21.41 -1.68
CA LYS A 293 10.84 22.36 -2.44
C LYS A 293 10.07 22.82 -3.67
N VAL A 294 9.88 24.12 -3.79
CA VAL A 294 9.10 24.73 -4.86
C VAL A 294 9.87 25.84 -5.55
N ARG A 295 9.48 26.14 -6.79
CA ARG A 295 9.85 27.38 -7.48
C ARG A 295 8.60 28.10 -7.93
N ILE A 296 8.41 29.34 -7.46
CA ILE A 296 7.24 30.18 -7.72
C ILE A 296 7.72 31.42 -8.44
N ASP A 297 7.32 31.60 -9.70
CA ASP A 297 7.65 32.77 -10.53
C ASP A 297 9.17 33.07 -10.57
N GLY A 298 9.98 32.00 -10.52
CA GLY A 298 11.44 32.05 -10.55
C GLY A 298 12.13 32.08 -9.17
N GLN A 299 11.38 32.28 -8.08
CA GLN A 299 11.89 32.24 -6.71
C GLN A 299 11.83 30.81 -6.17
N GLU A 300 12.95 30.30 -5.66
CA GLU A 300 13.07 28.91 -5.18
C GLU A 300 13.22 28.87 -3.66
N GLY A 301 12.47 27.99 -3.01
CA GLY A 301 12.52 27.82 -1.57
C GLY A 301 11.77 26.56 -1.13
N TRP A 302 11.58 26.45 0.18
CA TRP A 302 10.91 25.33 0.83
C TRP A 302 9.69 25.82 1.59
N ILE A 303 8.64 25.01 1.58
CA ILE A 303 7.42 25.23 2.35
C ILE A 303 7.09 23.95 3.13
N HIS A 304 6.34 24.07 4.23
CA HIS A 304 6.06 22.90 5.09
C HIS A 304 4.67 22.91 5.75
N THR A 305 3.93 24.01 5.66
CA THR A 305 2.63 24.14 6.34
C THR A 305 1.48 23.75 5.43
N GLN A 306 0.36 23.35 6.03
CA GLN A 306 -0.86 23.04 5.27
C GLN A 306 -1.42 24.27 4.57
N GLU A 307 -1.26 25.46 5.18
CA GLU A 307 -1.60 26.75 4.60
C GLU A 307 -0.77 27.02 3.34
N ASP A 308 0.54 26.81 3.40
CA ASP A 308 1.41 26.99 2.23
C ASP A 308 1.10 25.97 1.12
N PHE A 309 0.87 24.70 1.47
CA PHE A 309 0.48 23.68 0.49
C PHE A 309 -0.85 24.04 -0.19
N TYR A 310 -1.85 24.47 0.59
CA TYR A 310 -3.13 24.90 0.05
C TYR A 310 -2.97 26.12 -0.87
N ALA A 311 -2.16 27.10 -0.46
CA ALA A 311 -1.89 28.33 -1.21
C ALA A 311 -1.28 28.08 -2.58
N ILE A 312 -0.41 27.07 -2.73
CA ILE A 312 0.15 26.69 -4.04
C ILE A 312 -0.72 25.71 -4.82
N GLY A 313 -1.89 25.33 -4.29
CA GLY A 313 -2.86 24.48 -4.96
C GLY A 313 -2.70 22.98 -4.69
N LEU A 314 -2.20 22.62 -3.50
CA LEU A 314 -2.10 21.25 -3.00
C LEU A 314 -2.99 21.07 -1.75
N PRO A 315 -4.33 21.08 -1.91
CA PRO A 315 -5.22 20.86 -0.77
C PRO A 315 -5.00 19.49 -0.15
N GLN A 316 -5.30 19.35 1.13
CA GLN A 316 -5.34 18.04 1.77
C GLN A 316 -6.47 17.22 1.14
N ALA A 317 -6.18 16.00 0.67
CA ALA A 317 -7.24 15.08 0.26
C ALA A 317 -7.85 14.43 1.52
N GLY A 318 -9.18 14.40 1.58
CA GLY A 318 -9.95 13.74 2.64
C GLY A 318 -10.73 12.57 2.08
#